data_AF-A0A3B0IZX6-F1
#
_entry.id   AF-A0A3B0IZX6-F1
#
_cell.length_a   1.000
_cell.length_b   1.000
_cell.length_c   1.000
_cell.angle_alpha   90.00
_cell.angle_beta   90.00
_cell.angle_gamma   90.00
#
_symmetry.space_group_name_H-M   'P 1'
#
loop_
_entity.id
_entity.type
_entity.pdbx_description
1 polymer ?
#
loop_
_entity_poly.entity_id
_entity_poly.type
_entity_poly.pdbx_seq_one_letter_code
_entity_poly.pdbx_strand_id
1 'polypeptide(L)'
;MCSRNIKISVVLFLVLIPIFTALPHNHNLSKRSNFFDLECKGIFNKTMFFRLDRICEDCYQLFRETSIHRLCKQECFGSPFFNACIEALQLHEEMDKYNEWRDTLGRK
;
A
#
# COMPACT_ATOMS: atom_id res chain seq x y z
N MET A 1 15.12 -53.31 9.88
CA MET A 1 13.89 -52.53 10.13
C MET A 1 14.00 -51.05 9.69
N CYS A 2 14.67 -50.73 8.58
CA CYS A 2 14.94 -49.34 8.17
C CYS A 2 14.02 -48.79 7.06
N SER A 3 13.33 -49.66 6.31
CA SER A 3 12.49 -49.22 5.17
C SER A 3 11.09 -48.73 5.58
N ARG A 4 10.48 -49.30 6.63
CA ARG A 4 9.13 -48.91 7.09
C ARG A 4 9.08 -47.50 7.67
N ASN A 5 10.08 -47.11 8.46
CA ASN A 5 10.15 -45.76 9.03
C ASN A 5 10.41 -44.69 7.97
N ILE A 6 11.16 -45.01 6.91
CA ILE A 6 11.36 -44.14 5.75
C ILE A 6 10.07 -43.93 4.96
N LYS A 7 9.30 -45.00 4.71
CA LYS A 7 8.01 -44.88 4.01
C LYS A 7 6.98 -44.10 4.83
N ILE A 8 6.92 -44.32 6.14
CA ILE A 8 6.03 -43.57 7.05
C ILE A 8 6.41 -42.07 7.06
N SER A 9 7.72 -41.77 7.10
CA SER A 9 8.21 -40.39 7.04
C SER A 9 7.86 -39.70 5.71
N VAL A 10 8.08 -40.37 4.56
CA VAL A 10 7.75 -39.81 3.23
C VAL A 10 6.24 -39.59 3.06
N VAL A 11 5.40 -40.51 3.54
CA VAL A 11 3.94 -40.34 3.51
C VAL A 11 3.50 -39.18 4.39
N LEU A 12 4.10 -39.00 5.57
CA LEU A 12 3.81 -37.88 6.46
C LEU A 12 4.16 -36.53 5.82
N PHE A 13 5.30 -36.44 5.12
CA PHE A 13 5.67 -35.25 4.37
C PHE A 13 4.73 -34.98 3.19
N LEU A 14 4.39 -36.00 2.39
CA LEU A 14 3.48 -35.84 1.23
C LEU A 14 2.07 -35.36 1.62
N VAL A 15 1.59 -35.72 2.82
CA VAL A 15 0.27 -35.28 3.33
C VAL A 15 0.32 -33.89 3.98
N LEU A 16 1.48 -33.47 4.53
CA LEU A 16 1.63 -32.16 5.17
C LEU A 16 1.98 -31.02 4.20
N ILE A 17 2.67 -31.30 3.09
CA ILE A 17 3.04 -30.31 2.06
C ILE A 17 1.83 -29.55 1.46
N PRO A 18 0.67 -30.17 1.13
CA PRO A 18 -0.46 -29.43 0.57
C PRO A 18 -1.14 -28.48 1.56
N ILE A 19 -0.88 -28.61 2.87
CA ILE A 19 -1.43 -27.72 3.91
C ILE A 19 -0.61 -26.43 3.98
N PHE A 20 0.71 -26.50 3.76
CA PHE A 20 1.58 -25.32 3.76
C PHE A 20 1.41 -24.44 2.51
N THR A 21 1.02 -25.01 1.36
CA THR A 21 0.80 -24.24 0.12
C THR A 21 -0.57 -23.57 0.05
N ALA A 22 -1.51 -23.95 0.94
CA ALA A 22 -2.84 -23.33 1.03
C ALA A 22 -2.86 -22.09 1.94
N LEU A 23 -1.72 -21.68 2.50
CA LEU A 23 -1.63 -20.43 3.24
C LEU A 23 -1.77 -19.27 2.25
N PRO A 24 -2.79 -18.41 2.37
CA PRO A 24 -2.89 -17.23 1.52
C PRO A 24 -1.69 -16.34 1.84
N HIS A 25 -0.70 -16.33 0.94
CA HIS A 25 0.34 -15.32 0.98
C HIS A 25 -0.30 -14.01 0.56
N ASN A 26 -0.79 -13.26 1.54
CA ASN A 26 -1.25 -11.89 1.38
C ASN A 26 -0.05 -11.00 1.03
N HIS A 27 0.43 -11.11 -0.21
CA HIS A 27 1.33 -10.13 -0.82
C HIS A 27 0.51 -8.90 -1.22
N ASN A 28 -0.03 -8.15 -0.26
CA ASN A 28 -0.37 -6.74 -0.47
C ASN A 28 -0.62 -6.02 0.86
N LEU A 29 0.42 -5.95 1.69
CA LEU A 29 0.56 -4.78 2.54
C LEU A 29 1.60 -3.89 1.87
N SER A 30 1.16 -3.18 0.82
CA SER A 30 1.71 -1.86 0.55
C SER A 30 1.77 -1.16 1.90
N LYS A 31 3.00 -1.02 2.39
CA LYS A 31 3.42 -0.37 3.61
C LYS A 31 2.48 0.80 3.88
N ARG A 32 1.50 0.59 4.78
CA ARG A 32 0.57 1.61 5.25
C ARG A 32 1.45 2.63 5.96
N SER A 33 1.93 3.63 5.22
CA SER A 33 2.75 4.72 5.77
C SER A 33 1.88 5.38 6.83
N ASN A 34 2.21 5.15 8.09
CA ASN A 34 1.48 5.76 9.19
C ASN A 34 1.67 7.27 9.09
N PHE A 35 0.64 8.04 9.43
CA PHE A 35 0.69 9.50 9.42
C PHE A 35 1.91 10.08 10.18
N PHE A 36 2.34 9.41 11.26
CA PHE A 36 3.56 9.75 12.00
C PHE A 36 4.86 9.52 11.23
N ASP A 37 4.90 8.57 10.30
CA ASP A 37 6.06 8.25 9.45
C ASP A 37 6.25 9.31 8.34
N LEU A 38 5.20 10.07 8.03
CA LEU A 38 5.21 11.14 7.04
C LEU A 38 5.51 12.52 7.64
N GLU A 39 5.66 12.62 8.97
CA GLU A 39 5.94 13.86 9.72
C GLU A 39 5.02 15.04 9.36
N CYS A 40 3.75 14.76 9.04
CA CYS A 40 2.78 15.80 8.71
C CYS A 40 2.54 16.71 9.91
N LYS A 41 2.76 18.02 9.73
CA LYS A 41 2.76 19.01 10.83
C LYS A 41 1.36 19.58 11.14
N GLY A 42 0.36 19.26 10.32
CA GLY A 42 -1.00 19.79 10.44
C GLY A 42 -1.92 18.91 11.28
N ILE A 43 -3.22 19.07 11.07
CA ILE A 43 -4.24 18.39 11.85
C ILE A 43 -4.39 16.97 11.34
N PHE A 44 -4.17 15.97 12.20
CA PHE A 44 -4.40 14.59 11.83
C PHE A 44 -5.88 14.29 11.64
N ASN A 45 -6.34 14.29 10.39
CA ASN A 45 -7.66 13.78 10.03
C ASN A 45 -7.51 12.45 9.29
N LYS A 46 -7.86 11.36 9.98
CA LYS A 46 -7.79 10.00 9.46
C LYS A 46 -8.53 9.84 8.13
N THR A 47 -9.72 10.43 7.99
CA THR A 47 -10.57 10.29 6.81
C THR A 47 -9.96 10.96 5.59
N MET A 48 -9.45 12.18 5.74
CA MET A 48 -8.75 12.90 4.68
C MET A 48 -7.50 12.14 4.23
N PHE A 49 -6.71 11.68 5.20
CA PHE A 49 -5.50 10.89 4.94
C PHE A 49 -5.81 9.63 4.12
N PHE A 50 -6.81 8.84 4.50
CA PHE A 50 -7.17 7.62 3.76
C PHE A 50 -7.65 7.90 2.34
N ARG A 51 -8.36 9.02 2.13
CA ARG A 51 -8.79 9.40 0.78
C ARG A 51 -7.58 9.72 -0.12
N LEU A 52 -6.61 10.48 0.40
CA LEU A 52 -5.40 10.83 -0.34
C LEU A 52 -4.48 9.62 -0.56
N ASP A 53 -4.33 8.74 0.44
CA ASP A 53 -3.57 7.48 0.33
C ASP A 53 -4.16 6.57 -0.75
N ARG A 54 -5.50 6.50 -0.85
CA ARG A 54 -6.18 5.74 -1.91
C ARG A 54 -5.88 6.25 -3.31
N ILE A 55 -5.79 7.56 -3.51
CA ILE A 55 -5.41 8.14 -4.80
C ILE A 55 -3.99 7.69 -5.19
N CYS A 56 -3.07 7.67 -4.23
CA CYS A 56 -1.72 7.18 -4.47
C CYS A 56 -1.67 5.68 -4.79
N GLU A 57 -2.53 4.86 -4.16
CA GLU A 57 -2.66 3.43 -4.45
C GLU A 57 -3.29 3.17 -5.83
N ASP A 58 -4.34 3.89 -6.20
CA ASP A 58 -5.00 3.76 -7.51
C ASP A 58 -4.03 4.21 -8.63
N CYS A 59 -3.25 5.26 -8.39
CA CYS A 59 -2.19 5.71 -9.28
C CYS A 59 -1.05 4.68 -9.41
N TYR A 60 -0.62 4.09 -8.29
CA TYR A 60 0.35 2.99 -8.30
C TYR A 60 -0.15 1.79 -9.11
N GLN A 61 -1.43 1.41 -8.97
CA GLN A 61 -2.02 0.31 -9.74
C GLN A 61 -2.03 0.60 -11.26
N LEU A 62 -2.20 1.86 -11.65
CA LEU A 62 -2.17 2.28 -13.05
C LEU A 62 -0.77 2.15 -13.66
N PHE A 63 0.27 2.67 -12.98
CA PHE A 63 1.64 2.68 -13.49
C PHE A 63 2.43 1.39 -13.18
N ARG A 64 1.95 0.56 -12.25
CA ARG A 64 2.60 -0.67 -11.75
C ARG A 64 4.03 -0.46 -11.24
N GLU A 65 4.35 0.76 -10.80
CA GLU A 65 5.69 1.19 -10.43
C GLU A 65 5.75 1.48 -8.93
N THR A 66 6.50 0.67 -8.17
CA THR A 66 6.50 0.72 -6.69
C THR A 66 6.99 2.06 -6.12
N SER A 67 7.79 2.82 -6.88
CA SER A 67 8.28 4.13 -6.47
C SER A 67 7.18 5.20 -6.46
N ILE A 68 6.16 5.10 -7.33
CA ILE A 68 5.06 6.06 -7.44
C ILE A 68 4.29 6.16 -6.13
N HIS A 69 3.98 5.03 -5.49
CA HIS A 69 3.23 5.03 -4.24
C HIS A 69 3.97 5.80 -3.12
N ARG A 70 5.30 5.63 -3.04
CA ARG A 70 6.13 6.36 -2.06
C ARG A 70 6.21 7.84 -2.40
N LEU A 71 6.51 8.18 -3.65
CA LEU A 71 6.70 9.55 -4.13
C LEU A 71 5.41 10.37 -4.02
N CYS A 72 4.25 9.77 -4.32
CA CYS A 72 2.95 10.39 -4.20
C CYS A 72 2.64 10.86 -2.76
N LYS A 73 3.11 10.12 -1.75
CA LYS A 73 2.87 10.42 -0.34
C LYS A 73 3.89 11.37 0.29
N GLN A 74 5.01 11.61 -0.39
CA GLN A 74 6.06 12.50 0.11
C GLN A 74 5.51 13.89 0.42
N GLU A 75 6.12 14.52 1.44
CA GLU A 75 5.78 15.87 1.89
C GLU A 75 4.28 16.00 2.18
N CYS A 76 3.68 14.97 2.78
CA CYS A 76 2.25 14.93 3.10
C CYS A 76 1.36 15.14 1.88
N PHE A 77 1.61 14.32 0.86
CA PHE A 77 0.98 14.43 -0.46
C PHE A 77 1.34 15.74 -1.18
N GLY A 78 2.39 16.44 -0.76
CA GLY A 78 2.80 17.73 -1.30
C GLY A 78 3.61 17.66 -2.60
N SER A 79 4.09 16.47 -2.94
CA SER A 79 4.93 16.25 -4.11
C SER A 79 4.20 16.51 -5.44
N PRO A 80 4.93 16.84 -6.52
CA PRO A 80 4.34 16.98 -7.86
C PRO A 80 3.77 15.66 -8.38
N PHE A 81 4.22 14.51 -7.85
CA PHE A 81 3.68 13.20 -8.21
C PHE A 81 2.21 13.04 -7.81
N PHE A 82 1.78 13.68 -6.72
CA PHE A 82 0.37 13.67 -6.35
C PHE A 82 -0.50 14.33 -7.43
N ASN A 83 -0.08 15.49 -7.94
CA ASN A 83 -0.82 16.20 -9.00
C ASN A 83 -0.85 15.37 -10.30
N ALA A 84 0.29 14.78 -10.69
CA ALA A 84 0.35 13.89 -11.85
C ALA A 84 -0.57 12.67 -11.70
N CYS A 85 -0.70 12.12 -10.48
CA CYS A 85 -1.64 11.04 -10.19
C CYS A 85 -3.10 11.47 -10.34
N ILE A 86 -3.47 12.67 -9.87
CA ILE A 86 -4.82 13.21 -10.06
C ILE A 86 -5.14 13.39 -11.54
N GLU A 87 -4.22 13.91 -12.33
CA GLU A 87 -4.37 14.06 -13.77
C GLU A 87 -4.52 12.70 -14.47
N ALA A 88 -3.67 11.72 -14.14
CA ALA A 88 -3.70 10.38 -14.71
C ALA A 88 -4.98 9.61 -14.36
N LEU A 89 -5.54 9.82 -13.16
CA LEU A 89 -6.80 9.23 -12.71
C LEU A 89 -8.03 10.05 -13.16
N GLN A 90 -7.83 11.15 -13.88
CA GLN A 90 -8.88 12.06 -14.35
C GLN A 90 -9.72 12.68 -13.22
N LEU A 91 -9.13 12.90 -12.05
CA LEU A 91 -9.79 13.47 -10.86
C LEU A 91 -9.61 15.00 -10.73
N HIS A 92 -9.34 15.69 -11.85
CA HIS A 92 -8.97 17.10 -11.89
C HIS A 92 -10.08 18.04 -11.38
N GLU A 93 -11.35 17.67 -11.53
CA GLU A 93 -12.49 18.45 -11.02
C GLU A 93 -12.50 18.54 -9.48
N GLU A 94 -11.95 17.55 -8.79
CA GLU A 94 -11.87 17.51 -7.32
C GLU A 94 -10.52 18.04 -6.79
N MET A 95 -9.67 18.59 -7.65
CA MET A 95 -8.31 18.99 -7.28
C MET A 95 -8.28 20.03 -6.15
N ASP A 96 -9.20 21.01 -6.18
CA ASP A 96 -9.28 22.05 -5.15
C ASP A 96 -9.58 21.47 -3.76
N LYS A 97 -10.50 20.49 -3.71
CA LYS A 97 -10.84 19.76 -2.49
C LYS A 97 -9.68 18.93 -1.96
N TYR A 98 -8.93 18.27 -2.85
CA TYR A 98 -7.73 17.55 -2.43
C TYR A 98 -6.63 18.50 -1.94
N ASN A 99 -6.49 19.68 -2.54
CA ASN A 99 -5.57 20.72 -2.07
C ASN A 99 -5.93 21.21 -0.66
N GLU A 100 -7.20 21.48 -0.39
CA GLU A 100 -7.66 21.85 0.96
C GLU A 100 -7.30 20.77 2.00
N TRP A 101 -7.51 19.49 1.66
CA TRP A 101 -7.15 18.39 2.55
C TRP A 101 -5.64 18.27 2.76
N ARG A 102 -4.83 18.46 1.70
CA ARG A 102 -3.37 18.49 1.79
C ARG A 102 -2.89 19.61 2.71
N ASP A 103 -3.47 20.79 2.57
CA ASP A 103 -3.10 21.96 3.36
C ASP A 103 -3.52 21.78 4.83
N THR A 104 -4.67 21.15 5.10
CA THR A 104 -5.13 20.79 6.45
C THR A 104 -4.18 19.83 7.16
N LEU A 105 -3.62 18.85 6.43
CA LEU A 105 -2.64 17.90 6.95
C LEU A 105 -1.27 18.52 7.22
N GLY A 106 -1.03 19.75 6.72
CA GLY A 106 0.15 20.55 6.99
C GLY A 106 1.35 20.13 6.14
N ARG A 107 1.45 20.71 4.94
CA ARG A 107 2.68 20.72 4.14
C ARG A 107 3.79 21.52 4.86
N LYS A 108 5.03 21.08 4.70
CA LYS A 108 6.23 21.76 5.22
C LYS A 108 6.45 23.10 4.52
#